data_AF-A0A061QDT8-F1
#
_entry.id   AF-A0A061QDT8-F1
#
_cell.length_a   1.000
_cell.length_b   1.000
_cell.length_c   1.000
_cell.angle_alpha   90.00
_cell.angle_beta   90.00
_cell.angle_gamma   90.00
#
_symmetry.space_group_name_H-M   'P 1'
#
loop_
_entity.id
_entity.type
_entity.pdbx_description
1 polymer ?
#
loop_
_entity_poly.entity_id
_entity_poly.type
_entity_poly.pdbx_seq_one_letter_code
_entity_poly.pdbx_strand_id
1 'polypeptide(L)' 'MTKAEPKRDDRIRQSIRLAKELWDGIDQARSERPGSISRNTWITEAVLEKLERDVANARAGRAANA' A
#
# COMPACT_ATOMS: atom_id res chain seq x y z
N MET A 1 -29.51 24.37 13.12
CA MET A 1 -28.41 23.40 13.28
C MET A 1 -28.28 22.62 11.98
N THR A 2 -27.39 23.04 11.08
CA THR A 2 -27.12 22.36 9.81
C THR A 2 -26.32 21.09 10.09
N LYS A 3 -26.88 19.91 9.77
CA LYS A 3 -26.14 18.64 9.80
C LYS A 3 -25.04 18.72 8.74
N ALA A 4 -23.79 18.51 9.14
CA ALA A 4 -22.69 18.31 8.20
C ALA A 4 -22.99 17.06 7.36
N GLU A 5 -22.88 17.18 6.03
CA GLU A 5 -23.01 16.03 5.15
C GLU A 5 -21.87 15.02 5.42
N PRO A 6 -22.17 13.70 5.42
CA PRO A 6 -21.15 12.70 5.66
C PRO A 6 -20.12 12.72 4.52
N LYS A 7 -18.84 12.84 4.88
CA LYS A 7 -17.71 12.77 3.94
C LYS A 7 -17.76 11.43 3.21
N ARG A 8 -17.89 11.46 1.88
CA ARG A 8 -17.85 10.24 1.06
C ARG A 8 -16.46 9.60 1.19
N ASP A 9 -16.46 8.33 1.55
CA ASP A 9 -15.26 7.51 1.54
C ASP A 9 -15.17 6.84 0.16
N ASP A 10 -14.31 7.36 -0.70
CA ASP A 10 -14.14 6.86 -2.08
C ASP A 10 -13.27 5.59 -2.14
N ARG A 11 -12.86 5.03 -0.99
CA ARG A 11 -12.05 3.81 -0.94
C ARG A 11 -12.91 2.58 -1.29
N ILE A 12 -12.36 1.73 -2.14
CA ILE A 12 -12.98 0.46 -2.53
C ILE A 12 -12.51 -0.65 -1.59
N ARG A 13 -13.44 -1.49 -1.11
CA ARG A 13 -13.11 -2.69 -0.33
C ARG A 13 -12.78 -3.85 -1.28
N GLN A 14 -11.64 -4.48 -1.06
CA GLN A 14 -11.20 -5.67 -1.79
C GLN A 14 -10.85 -6.80 -0.82
N SER A 15 -11.22 -8.04 -1.17
CA SER A 15 -10.74 -9.25 -0.50
C SER A 15 -9.58 -9.84 -1.30
N ILE A 16 -8.50 -10.22 -0.62
CA ILE A 16 -7.33 -10.87 -1.21
C ILE A 16 -7.08 -12.21 -0.53
N ARG A 17 -6.77 -13.24 -1.32
CA ARG A 17 -6.33 -14.55 -0.82
C ARG A 17 -4.83 -14.66 -1.06
N LEU A 18 -4.09 -14.87 0.01
CA LEU A 18 -2.64 -15.04 -0.01
C LEU A 18 -2.29 -16.34 0.72
N ALA A 19 -1.15 -16.92 0.37
CA ALA A 19 -0.58 -18.04 1.12
C ALA A 19 -0.32 -17.63 2.58
N LYS A 20 -0.36 -18.59 3.51
CA LYS A 20 -0.18 -18.31 4.95
C LYS A 20 1.19 -17.68 5.21
N GLU A 21 2.21 -18.20 4.56
CA GLU A 21 3.60 -17.77 4.71
C GLU A 21 3.77 -16.28 4.34
N LEU A 22 2.98 -15.82 3.36
CA LEU A 22 2.98 -14.42 2.96
C LEU A 22 2.28 -13.53 4.00
N TRP A 23 1.18 -14.00 4.60
CA TRP A 23 0.54 -13.29 5.71
C TRP A 23 1.46 -13.18 6.92
N ASP A 24 2.15 -14.27 7.27
CA ASP A 24 3.11 -14.30 8.37
C ASP A 24 4.26 -13.31 8.11
N GLY A 25 4.78 -13.27 6.88
CA GLY A 25 5.81 -12.32 6.47
C GLY A 25 5.36 -10.85 6.59
N ILE A 26 4.12 -10.54 6.19
CA ILE A 26 3.54 -9.20 6.35
C ILE A 26 3.43 -8.84 7.83
N ASP A 27 2.94 -9.76 8.66
CA ASP A 27 2.75 -9.51 10.10
C ASP A 27 4.09 -9.30 10.82
N GLN A 28 5.11 -10.07 10.46
CA GLN A 28 6.48 -9.92 10.97
C GLN A 28 7.08 -8.57 10.58
N ALA A 29 7.11 -8.24 9.28
CA ALA A 29 7.70 -7.00 8.78
C ALA A 29 7.00 -5.74 9.34
N ARG A 30 5.71 -5.84 9.62
CA ARG A 30 4.96 -4.76 10.27
C ARG A 30 5.28 -4.62 11.75
N SER A 31 5.57 -5.72 12.45
CA SER A 31 5.91 -5.72 13.89
C SER A 31 7.27 -5.06 14.18
N GLU A 32 8.18 -5.05 13.19
CA GLU A 32 9.51 -4.45 13.29
C GLU A 32 9.47 -2.91 13.22
N ARG A 33 8.34 -2.33 12.79
CA ARG A 33 8.20 -0.89 12.68
C ARG A 33 7.83 -0.26 14.05
N PRO A 34 8.39 0.91 14.38
CA PRO A 34 7.95 1.66 15.55
C PRO A 34 6.47 2.04 15.45
N GLY A 35 5.67 1.54 16.38
CA GLY A 35 4.22 1.77 16.42
C GLY A 35 3.40 0.66 15.76
N SER A 36 2.13 0.53 16.18
CA SER A 36 1.22 -0.48 15.64
C SER A 36 0.59 0.02 14.34
N ILE A 37 1.10 -0.47 13.21
CA ILE A 37 0.52 -0.21 11.89
C ILE A 37 -0.50 -1.31 11.57
N SER A 38 -1.58 -1.01 10.84
CA SER A 38 -2.56 -2.04 10.43
C SER A 38 -2.07 -2.83 9.21
N ARG A 39 -2.61 -4.04 8.95
CA ARG A 39 -2.28 -4.79 7.70
C ARG A 39 -2.58 -3.95 6.46
N ASN A 40 -3.74 -3.28 6.45
CA ASN A 40 -4.16 -2.48 5.31
C ASN A 40 -3.23 -1.30 5.05
N THR A 41 -2.78 -0.63 6.11
CA THR A 41 -1.84 0.49 6.01
C THR A 41 -0.51 0.00 5.45
N TRP A 42 0.05 -1.08 6.02
CA TRP A 42 1.31 -1.65 5.56
C TRP A 42 1.23 -2.10 4.08
N ILE A 43 0.16 -2.79 3.69
CA ILE A 43 -0.06 -3.22 2.30
C ILE A 43 -0.19 -2.02 1.36
N THR A 44 -0.95 -0.99 1.77
CA THR A 44 -1.10 0.23 0.97
C THR A 44 0.25 0.90 0.72
N GLU A 45 1.06 1.05 1.76
CA GLU A 45 2.40 1.64 1.66
C GLU A 45 3.34 0.81 0.77
N ALA A 46 3.34 -0.52 0.95
CA ALA A 46 4.17 -1.41 0.13
C ALA A 46 3.77 -1.36 -1.36
N VAL A 47 2.47 -1.27 -1.66
CA VAL A 47 1.97 -1.11 -3.03
C VAL A 47 2.39 0.25 -3.60
N LEU A 48 2.26 1.34 -2.83
CA LEU A 48 2.70 2.68 -3.26
C LEU A 48 4.19 2.69 -3.58
N GLU A 49 5.03 2.16 -2.68
CA GLU A 49 6.49 2.08 -2.88
C GLU A 49 6.85 1.29 -4.15
N LYS A 50 6.16 0.17 -4.41
CA LYS A 50 6.36 -0.63 -5.61
C LYS A 50 5.98 0.15 -6.88
N LEU A 51 4.83 0.83 -6.89
CA LEU A 51 4.39 1.64 -8.03
C LEU A 51 5.35 2.79 -8.32
N GLU A 52 5.81 3.49 -7.29
CA GLU A 52 6.78 4.59 -7.42
C GLU A 52 8.12 4.09 -7.99
N ARG A 53 8.64 2.99 -7.47
CA ARG A 53 9.86 2.33 -7.96
C ARG A 53 9.73 1.90 -9.42
N ASP A 54 8.59 1.33 -9.81
CA ASP A 54 8.37 0.90 -11.19
C ASP A 54 8.29 2.10 -12.15
N VAL A 55 7.66 3.21 -11.73
CA VAL A 55 7.66 4.47 -12.50
C VAL A 55 9.06 5.04 -12.64
N ALA A 56 9.85 5.05 -11.56
CA ALA A 56 11.23 5.53 -11.57
C ALA A 56 12.09 4.69 -12.53
N ASN A 57 11.99 3.36 -12.45
CA ASN A 57 12.69 2.44 -13.33
C ASN A 57 12.31 2.62 -14.79
N ALA A 58 11.01 2.79 -15.09
CA ALA A 58 10.53 3.03 -16.44
C ALA A 58 11.04 4.37 -17.01
N ARG A 59 11.17 5.41 -16.18
CA ARG A 59 11.77 6.70 -16.59
C ARG A 59 13.27 6.57 -16.85
N ALA A 60 14.01 5.89 -15.98
CA ALA A 60 15.44 5.66 -16.14
C ALA A 60 15.74 4.85 -17.42
N GLY A 61 14.97 3.80 -17.68
CA GLY A 61 15.10 3.00 -18.90
C GLY A 61 14.79 3.79 -20.18
N ARG A 62 13.89 4.77 -20.15
CA ARG A 62 13.67 5.66 -21.30
C ARG A 62 14.81 6.66 -21.51
N ALA A 63 15.36 7.21 -20.44
CA ALA A 63 16.49 8.15 -20.53
C ALA A 63 17.80 7.48 -21.01
N ALA A 64 17.98 6.18 -20.71
CA ALA A 64 19.16 5.43 -21.16
C ALA A 64 19.09 4.98 -22.63
N ASN A 65 17.90 5.00 -23.25
CA ASN A 65 17.65 4.58 -24.63
C ASN A 65 17.43 5.76 -25.60
N ALA A 66 17.57 7.01 -25.12
CA ALA A 66 17.45 8.24 -25.89
C ALA A 66 18.83 8.86 -26.11
#